data_AF-A0A9K3JHM8-F1
#
_entry.id   AF-A0A9K3JHM8-F1
#
_cell.length_a   1.000
_cell.length_b   1.000
_cell.length_c   1.000
_cell.angle_alpha   90.00
_cell.angle_beta   90.00
_cell.angle_gamma   90.00
#
_symmetry.space_group_name_H-M   'P 1'
#
loop_
_entity.id
_entity.type
_entity.pdbx_description
1 polymer ?
#
loop_
_entity_poly.entity_id
_entity_poly.type
_entity_poly.pdbx_seq_one_letter_code
_entity_poly.pdbx_strand_id
1 'polypeptide(L)'
;MCLWSFNDHDYYTLGKYDPESDRYDVDADFMKSKEWLRYDYGRFYASKSFSDGEKKRRILWSWVCESDTATRCYRKRLTIPRSIWLSKNEDQLVQWPVKELEKLRTRKVHFKNKRLKGRSMIEISGITASQADVEITFRVSNLKHAEVLSAEVVDPQILCTQKNATTDGKFGPIGLLVLASKDLTEHTAVFFRVFIIANSFRVLMCADPSRFYHSIVESFGGEGLACITSRVYPVLAVGEQAHLYAFNNGTQSLSISSLSAWSMKKAQIV
;
A
#
# COMPACT_ATOMS: atom_id res chain seq x y z
N MET A 1 -4.61 21.26 -8.06
CA MET A 1 -3.82 20.42 -7.14
C MET A 1 -2.73 21.26 -6.50
N CYS A 2 -2.71 21.37 -5.18
CA CYS A 2 -1.59 21.94 -4.41
C CYS A 2 -1.02 20.87 -3.45
N LEU A 3 0.22 21.07 -2.98
CA LEU A 3 0.99 20.11 -2.16
C LEU A 3 1.61 20.83 -0.97
N TRP A 4 1.51 20.21 0.21
CA TRP A 4 2.17 20.67 1.44
C TRP A 4 2.62 19.50 2.31
N SER A 5 3.73 19.71 3.03
CA SER A 5 4.35 18.70 3.90
C SER A 5 4.22 19.13 5.36
N PHE A 6 3.67 18.27 6.22
CA PHE A 6 3.45 18.55 7.64
C PHE A 6 3.60 17.27 8.48
N ASN A 7 4.26 17.36 9.64
CA ASN A 7 4.57 16.22 10.53
C ASN A 7 5.09 14.98 9.76
N ASP A 8 6.18 15.15 9.01
CA ASP A 8 6.85 14.12 8.20
C ASP A 8 5.96 13.39 7.15
N HIS A 9 4.79 13.95 6.80
CA HIS A 9 3.89 13.45 5.76
C HIS A 9 3.60 14.49 4.66
N ASP A 10 3.41 14.03 3.42
CA ASP A 10 3.00 14.86 2.28
C ASP A 10 1.49 14.72 2.00
N TYR A 11 0.80 15.87 1.94
CA TYR A 11 -0.63 15.99 1.68
C TYR A 11 -0.89 16.77 0.38
N TYR A 12 -2.06 16.55 -0.22
CA TYR A 12 -2.54 17.35 -1.34
C TYR A 12 -4.01 17.70 -1.21
N THR A 13 -4.43 18.75 -1.92
CA THR A 13 -5.86 19.00 -2.20
C THR A 13 -6.10 19.09 -3.69
N LEU A 14 -7.33 18.76 -4.08
CA LEU A 14 -7.90 19.09 -5.38
C LEU A 14 -8.55 20.49 -5.30
N GLY A 15 -8.83 21.06 -6.48
CA GLY A 15 -9.21 22.45 -6.60
C GLY A 15 -8.84 23.05 -7.96
N LYS A 16 -9.41 24.22 -8.24
CA LYS A 16 -9.30 24.95 -9.50
C LYS A 16 -8.29 26.10 -9.34
N TYR A 17 -7.56 26.39 -10.41
CA TYR A 17 -6.63 27.50 -10.46
C TYR A 17 -7.15 28.54 -11.46
N ASP A 18 -7.30 29.78 -11.00
CA ASP A 18 -7.58 30.94 -11.84
C ASP A 18 -6.27 31.71 -12.10
N PRO A 19 -5.77 31.74 -13.35
CA PRO A 19 -4.56 32.48 -13.70
C PRO A 19 -4.77 34.00 -13.81
N GLU A 20 -6.01 34.52 -13.83
CA GLU A 20 -6.26 35.97 -13.90
C GLU A 20 -6.13 36.63 -12.52
N SER A 21 -6.62 35.99 -11.45
CA SER A 21 -6.47 36.49 -10.07
C SER A 21 -5.35 35.81 -9.25
N ASP A 22 -4.62 34.88 -9.85
CA ASP A 22 -3.60 34.01 -9.22
C ASP A 22 -4.14 33.27 -7.97
N ARG A 23 -5.32 32.67 -8.10
CA ARG A 23 -6.04 32.01 -7.00
C ARG A 23 -6.17 30.52 -7.20
N TYR A 24 -6.10 29.80 -6.08
CA TYR A 24 -6.35 28.36 -6.03
C TYR A 24 -7.50 28.05 -5.07
N ASP A 25 -8.69 27.85 -5.65
CA ASP A 25 -9.91 27.52 -4.91
C ASP A 25 -9.97 26.01 -4.68
N VAL A 26 -9.98 25.59 -3.41
CA VAL A 26 -10.02 24.18 -3.01
C VAL A 26 -11.43 23.61 -3.07
N ASP A 27 -11.58 22.39 -3.59
CA ASP A 27 -12.89 21.71 -3.67
C ASP A 27 -13.44 21.32 -2.28
N ALA A 28 -12.57 21.24 -1.27
CA ALA A 28 -12.92 21.03 0.13
C ALA A 28 -11.99 21.83 1.06
N ASP A 29 -12.56 22.42 2.11
CA ASP A 29 -11.80 23.21 3.10
C ASP A 29 -10.94 22.32 3.99
N PHE A 30 -9.64 22.28 3.70
CA PHE A 30 -8.62 21.51 4.41
C PHE A 30 -8.58 21.81 5.92
N MET A 31 -8.93 23.02 6.36
CA MET A 31 -8.93 23.40 7.78
C MET A 31 -10.18 22.91 8.52
N LYS A 32 -11.19 22.40 7.81
CA LYS A 32 -12.45 21.87 8.38
C LYS A 32 -12.68 20.38 8.10
N SER A 33 -12.10 19.83 7.02
CA SER A 33 -12.16 18.39 6.73
C SER A 33 -11.28 17.59 7.69
N LYS A 34 -11.80 16.49 8.25
CA LYS A 34 -10.98 15.48 8.97
C LYS A 34 -10.29 14.49 8.02
N GLU A 35 -10.48 14.64 6.71
CA GLU A 35 -10.07 13.70 5.68
C GLU A 35 -9.00 14.33 4.79
N TRP A 36 -7.77 14.42 5.31
CA TRP A 36 -6.63 14.95 4.56
C TRP A 36 -6.04 13.88 3.64
N LEU A 37 -6.15 14.08 2.33
CA LEU A 37 -5.56 13.17 1.33
C LEU A 37 -4.03 13.23 1.38
N ARG A 38 -3.39 12.07 1.44
CA ARG A 38 -1.94 11.88 1.33
C ARG A 38 -1.62 11.17 0.02
N TYR A 39 -0.42 11.38 -0.53
CA TYR A 39 0.07 10.49 -1.59
C TYR A 39 0.32 9.08 -1.05
N ASP A 40 0.77 8.95 0.19
CA ASP A 40 1.10 7.66 0.77
C ASP A 40 0.91 7.73 2.29
N TYR A 41 0.35 6.67 2.87
CA TYR A 41 0.00 6.61 4.29
C TYR A 41 1.13 5.98 5.14
N GLY A 42 2.27 5.66 4.52
CA GLY A 42 3.50 5.19 5.18
C GLY A 42 4.61 6.24 5.24
N ARG A 43 5.86 5.80 5.04
CA ARG A 43 7.06 6.67 5.03
C ARG A 43 7.28 7.26 3.63
N PHE A 44 6.85 8.50 3.44
CA PHE A 44 6.88 9.18 2.13
C PHE A 44 6.92 10.70 2.35
N TYR A 45 7.99 11.37 1.93
CA TYR A 45 8.22 12.77 2.28
C TYR A 45 9.02 13.55 1.23
N ALA A 46 8.79 14.86 1.17
CA ALA A 46 9.44 15.80 0.24
C ALA A 46 9.29 15.37 -1.23
N SER A 47 8.11 14.85 -1.55
CA SER A 47 7.74 14.40 -2.89
C SER A 47 7.67 15.53 -3.90
N LYS A 48 7.86 15.19 -5.17
CA LYS A 48 7.82 16.13 -6.28
C LYS A 48 7.39 15.41 -7.54
N SER A 49 6.60 16.09 -8.38
CA SER A 49 6.20 15.58 -9.68
C SER A 49 6.66 16.45 -10.84
N PHE A 50 6.89 15.83 -11.99
CA PHE A 50 7.15 16.49 -13.27
C PHE A 50 6.28 15.90 -14.38
N SER A 51 6.24 16.58 -15.53
CA SER A 51 5.52 16.12 -16.72
C SER A 51 6.46 15.33 -17.64
N ASP A 52 6.16 14.06 -17.88
CA ASP A 52 6.77 13.25 -18.93
C ASP A 52 5.98 13.50 -20.22
N GLY A 53 6.53 14.40 -21.06
CA GLY A 53 5.89 14.86 -22.28
C GLY A 53 5.82 13.79 -23.39
N GLU A 54 6.81 12.90 -23.47
CA GLU A 54 6.83 11.80 -24.44
C GLU A 54 5.65 10.84 -24.22
N LYS A 55 5.41 10.47 -22.96
CA LYS A 55 4.40 9.48 -22.56
C LYS A 55 3.14 10.12 -21.98
N LYS A 56 3.02 11.45 -22.08
CA LYS A 56 1.87 12.28 -21.70
C LYS A 56 1.32 11.95 -20.30
N ARG A 57 2.22 11.83 -19.32
CA ARG A 57 1.91 11.40 -17.95
C ARG A 57 2.63 12.28 -16.92
N ARG A 58 2.07 12.41 -15.72
CA ARG A 58 2.75 13.03 -14.58
C ARG A 58 3.46 11.96 -13.77
N ILE A 59 4.76 12.13 -13.52
CA ILE A 59 5.57 11.22 -12.70
C ILE A 59 5.83 11.85 -11.34
N LEU A 60 5.55 11.10 -10.27
CA LEU A 60 5.83 11.44 -8.88
C LEU A 60 7.02 10.62 -8.37
N TRP A 61 7.92 11.31 -7.67
CA TRP A 61 9.01 10.74 -6.88
C TRP A 61 8.89 11.22 -5.42
N SER A 62 9.42 10.45 -4.49
CA SER A 62 9.45 10.80 -3.06
C SER A 62 10.67 10.21 -2.36
N TRP A 63 11.07 10.82 -1.25
CA TRP A 63 12.14 10.30 -0.40
C TRP A 63 11.56 9.42 0.71
N VAL A 64 12.22 8.29 0.93
CA VAL A 64 11.91 7.35 2.02
C VAL A 64 13.07 7.32 3.00
N CYS A 65 12.81 7.78 4.23
CA CYS A 65 13.83 7.87 5.27
C CYS A 65 14.20 6.51 5.87
N GLU A 66 15.47 6.36 6.26
CA GLU A 66 15.99 5.19 6.97
C GLU A 66 15.76 5.28 8.50
N SER A 67 15.61 6.48 9.04
CA SER A 67 15.18 6.78 10.42
C SER A 67 13.65 6.89 10.54
N ASP A 68 13.16 6.87 11.78
CA ASP A 68 11.73 6.99 12.11
C ASP A 68 11.19 8.42 11.98
N THR A 69 12.06 9.44 12.10
CA THR A 69 11.75 10.85 11.81
C THR A 69 12.57 11.34 10.62
N ALA A 70 11.97 12.17 9.77
CA ALA A 70 12.64 12.77 8.61
C ALA A 70 13.69 13.81 9.01
N THR A 71 13.55 14.42 10.19
CA THR A 71 14.48 15.41 10.73
C THR A 71 15.85 14.83 11.14
N ARG A 72 15.93 13.54 11.48
CA ARG A 72 17.19 12.85 11.87
C ARG A 72 17.72 11.90 10.78
N CYS A 73 17.31 12.16 9.54
CA CYS A 73 17.42 11.23 8.43
C CYS A 73 18.76 11.28 7.69
N TYR A 74 19.76 10.62 8.29
CA TYR A 74 21.14 10.50 7.80
C TYR A 74 21.29 9.66 6.51
N ARG A 75 20.30 8.84 6.17
CA ARG A 75 20.19 8.12 4.90
C ARG A 75 18.76 8.19 4.37
N LYS A 76 18.65 8.33 3.05
CA LYS A 76 17.39 8.36 2.31
C LYS A 76 17.47 7.43 1.11
N ARG A 77 16.33 6.88 0.71
CA ARG A 77 16.12 6.20 -0.59
C ARG A 77 15.06 6.97 -1.37
N LEU A 78 14.94 6.69 -2.67
CA LEU A 78 13.80 7.14 -3.46
C LEU A 78 12.79 5.99 -3.55
N THR A 79 11.50 6.32 -3.63
CA THR A 79 10.47 5.35 -4.06
C THR A 79 10.69 4.95 -5.52
N ILE A 80 10.07 3.85 -5.94
CA ILE A 80 9.81 3.59 -7.35
C ILE A 80 9.00 4.77 -7.92
N PRO A 81 9.28 5.24 -9.15
CA PRO A 81 8.52 6.34 -9.74
C PRO A 81 7.07 5.93 -9.98
N ARG A 82 6.12 6.78 -9.60
CA ARG A 82 4.69 6.53 -9.76
C ARG A 82 4.13 7.43 -10.86
N SER A 83 3.40 6.85 -11.81
CA SER A 83 2.52 7.63 -12.69
C SER A 83 1.30 8.05 -11.87
N ILE A 84 0.89 9.32 -11.94
CA ILE A 84 -0.21 9.86 -11.15
C ILE A 84 -1.27 10.54 -12.01
N TRP A 85 -2.54 10.31 -11.67
CA TRP A 85 -3.70 10.87 -12.37
C TRP A 85 -4.91 10.97 -11.44
N LEU A 86 -5.98 11.62 -11.91
CA LEU A 86 -7.21 11.85 -11.15
C LEU A 86 -8.11 10.61 -11.15
N SER A 87 -8.82 10.33 -10.06
CA SER A 87 -9.76 9.20 -9.98
C SER A 87 -10.96 9.38 -10.93
N LYS A 88 -11.69 8.29 -11.21
CA LYS A 88 -12.91 8.33 -12.04
C LYS A 88 -14.05 9.16 -11.44
N ASN A 89 -13.98 9.44 -10.14
CA ASN A 89 -14.95 10.26 -9.42
C ASN A 89 -14.46 11.71 -9.24
N GLU A 90 -13.22 12.00 -9.66
CA GLU A 90 -12.49 13.24 -9.42
C GLU A 90 -12.29 13.61 -7.93
N ASP A 91 -12.40 12.61 -7.04
CA ASP A 91 -12.33 12.75 -5.59
C ASP A 91 -10.91 12.63 -4.98
N GLN A 92 -9.98 11.96 -5.66
CA GLN A 92 -8.61 11.70 -5.17
C GLN A 92 -7.64 11.39 -6.33
N LEU A 93 -6.35 11.30 -6.03
CA LEU A 93 -5.32 10.89 -7.00
C LEU A 93 -5.03 9.40 -6.93
N VAL A 94 -5.04 8.75 -8.10
CA VAL A 94 -4.59 7.37 -8.30
C VAL A 94 -3.09 7.37 -8.62
N GLN A 95 -2.36 6.40 -8.06
CA GLN A 95 -0.93 6.21 -8.27
C GLN A 95 -0.60 4.78 -8.66
N TRP A 96 0.23 4.59 -9.68
CA TRP A 96 0.73 3.25 -10.04
C TRP A 96 2.20 3.30 -10.45
N PRO A 97 3.03 2.29 -10.14
CA PRO A 97 4.41 2.21 -10.62
C PRO A 97 4.53 2.40 -12.13
N VAL A 98 5.58 3.09 -12.57
CA VAL A 98 5.86 3.26 -14.01
C VAL A 98 6.01 1.91 -14.72
N LYS A 99 5.36 1.75 -15.88
CA LYS A 99 5.37 0.51 -16.68
C LYS A 99 6.76 0.03 -17.08
N GLU A 100 7.76 0.92 -17.07
CA GLU A 100 9.16 0.56 -17.22
C GLU A 100 9.67 -0.40 -16.13
N LEU A 101 9.10 -0.41 -14.93
CA LEU A 101 9.38 -1.38 -13.87
C LEU A 101 9.11 -2.82 -14.33
N GLU A 102 8.09 -3.02 -15.19
CA GLU A 102 7.73 -4.35 -15.70
C GLU A 102 8.86 -4.99 -16.51
N LYS A 103 9.79 -4.19 -17.06
CA LYS A 103 11.01 -4.69 -17.74
C LYS A 103 11.98 -5.40 -16.78
N LEU A 104 11.78 -5.28 -15.46
CA LEU A 104 12.54 -6.01 -14.44
C LEU A 104 11.90 -7.36 -14.08
N ARG A 105 10.63 -7.60 -14.43
CA ARG A 105 9.91 -8.85 -14.18
C ARG A 105 10.61 -10.01 -14.91
N THR A 106 10.83 -11.13 -14.22
CA THR A 106 11.46 -12.34 -14.79
C THR A 106 10.59 -13.58 -14.53
N ARG A 107 11.02 -14.50 -13.67
CA ARG A 107 10.33 -15.77 -13.36
C ARG A 107 8.96 -15.47 -12.74
N LYS A 108 7.89 -15.86 -13.44
CA LYS A 108 6.50 -15.68 -13.02
C LYS A 108 5.93 -16.95 -12.36
N VAL A 109 5.25 -16.76 -11.24
CA VAL A 109 4.30 -17.72 -10.65
C VAL A 109 2.89 -17.15 -10.79
N HIS A 110 1.92 -17.98 -11.17
CA HIS A 110 0.55 -17.54 -11.42
C HIS A 110 -0.47 -18.62 -11.03
N PHE A 111 -1.56 -18.23 -10.39
CA PHE A 111 -2.74 -19.08 -10.21
C PHE A 111 -4.03 -18.25 -10.14
N LYS A 112 -5.17 -18.90 -10.38
CA LYS A 112 -6.51 -18.31 -10.33
C LYS A 112 -7.46 -19.17 -9.51
N ASN A 113 -8.55 -18.58 -9.02
CA ASN A 113 -9.66 -19.25 -8.30
C ASN A 113 -9.23 -20.14 -7.11
N LYS A 114 -8.11 -19.84 -6.45
CA LYS A 114 -7.58 -20.65 -5.33
C LYS A 114 -8.33 -20.30 -4.05
N ARG A 115 -9.03 -21.27 -3.44
CA ARG A 115 -9.75 -21.07 -2.18
C ARG A 115 -8.75 -20.86 -1.03
N LEU A 116 -8.90 -19.76 -0.30
CA LEU A 116 -8.17 -19.47 0.92
C LEU A 116 -9.16 -19.61 2.09
N LYS A 117 -8.95 -20.63 2.94
CA LYS A 117 -9.84 -20.90 4.08
C LYS A 117 -9.70 -19.81 5.13
N GLY A 118 -10.69 -19.68 6.01
CA GLY A 118 -10.54 -18.89 7.23
C GLY A 118 -9.45 -19.52 8.11
N ARG A 119 -8.68 -18.68 8.83
CA ARG A 119 -7.48 -19.05 9.61
C ARG A 119 -6.53 -19.98 8.83
N SER A 120 -6.09 -19.54 7.65
CA SER A 120 -5.13 -20.29 6.83
C SER A 120 -4.25 -19.39 5.96
N MET A 121 -3.15 -19.94 5.46
CA MET A 121 -2.25 -19.29 4.51
C MET A 121 -1.73 -20.24 3.43
N ILE A 122 -1.19 -19.66 2.37
CA ILE A 122 -0.68 -20.34 1.17
C ILE A 122 0.66 -19.71 0.83
N GLU A 123 1.74 -20.49 0.86
CA GLU A 123 3.06 -20.05 0.38
C GLU A 123 3.04 -19.86 -1.15
N ILE A 124 3.72 -18.82 -1.62
CA ILE A 124 4.01 -18.55 -3.03
C ILE A 124 5.50 -18.79 -3.26
N SER A 125 5.86 -20.07 -3.34
CA SER A 125 7.21 -20.53 -3.64
C SER A 125 7.53 -20.41 -5.14
N GLY A 126 8.82 -20.49 -5.49
CA GLY A 126 9.29 -20.44 -6.87
C GLY A 126 9.63 -19.04 -7.41
N ILE A 127 9.65 -18.03 -6.54
CA ILE A 127 10.13 -16.66 -6.82
C ILE A 127 11.21 -16.22 -5.80
N THR A 128 12.00 -15.21 -6.14
CA THR A 128 12.90 -14.52 -5.20
C THR A 128 12.12 -13.52 -4.35
N ALA A 129 11.51 -13.97 -3.24
CA ALA A 129 10.58 -13.16 -2.46
C ALA A 129 11.20 -11.91 -1.79
N SER A 130 12.54 -11.86 -1.63
CA SER A 130 13.26 -10.66 -1.18
C SER A 130 13.36 -9.54 -2.23
N GLN A 131 13.07 -9.84 -3.50
CA GLN A 131 13.08 -8.88 -4.60
C GLN A 131 12.04 -9.28 -5.65
N ALA A 132 10.77 -9.10 -5.30
CA ALA A 132 9.61 -9.53 -6.09
C ALA A 132 8.60 -8.41 -6.34
N ASP A 133 7.75 -8.64 -7.32
CA ASP A 133 6.56 -7.85 -7.66
C ASP A 133 5.34 -8.78 -7.60
N VAL A 134 4.25 -8.36 -6.94
CA VAL A 134 3.14 -9.24 -6.54
C VAL A 134 1.79 -8.55 -6.71
N GLU A 135 1.01 -9.03 -7.66
CA GLU A 135 -0.39 -8.64 -7.88
C GLU A 135 -1.31 -9.74 -7.32
N ILE A 136 -2.20 -9.40 -6.40
CA ILE A 136 -3.18 -10.34 -5.81
C ILE A 136 -4.59 -9.73 -5.82
N THR A 137 -5.57 -10.53 -6.23
CA THR A 137 -6.98 -10.14 -6.28
C THR A 137 -7.80 -11.09 -5.41
N PHE A 138 -8.39 -10.56 -4.34
CA PHE A 138 -9.31 -11.30 -3.48
C PHE A 138 -10.76 -11.11 -3.95
N ARG A 139 -11.51 -12.20 -4.08
CA ARG A 139 -12.96 -12.20 -4.23
C ARG A 139 -13.59 -12.70 -2.93
N VAL A 140 -14.31 -11.80 -2.28
CA VAL A 140 -15.04 -12.01 -1.02
C VAL A 140 -16.55 -12.10 -1.31
N SER A 141 -17.26 -12.90 -0.53
CA SER A 141 -18.71 -13.13 -0.64
C SER A 141 -19.39 -12.98 0.72
N ASN A 142 -20.72 -12.83 0.75
CA ASN A 142 -21.54 -12.78 1.97
C ASN A 142 -21.19 -11.63 2.94
N LEU A 143 -20.72 -10.49 2.40
CA LEU A 143 -20.31 -9.28 3.15
C LEU A 143 -21.38 -8.73 4.11
N LYS A 144 -22.66 -9.09 3.96
CA LYS A 144 -23.74 -8.81 4.93
C LYS A 144 -23.39 -9.17 6.39
N HIS A 145 -22.46 -10.11 6.59
CA HIS A 145 -22.02 -10.55 7.92
C HIS A 145 -20.80 -9.82 8.48
N ALA A 146 -20.24 -8.83 7.79
CA ALA A 146 -19.00 -8.14 8.19
C ALA A 146 -19.09 -7.47 9.58
N GLU A 147 -17.93 -7.06 10.11
CA GLU A 147 -17.87 -6.32 11.37
C GLU A 147 -18.47 -4.91 11.17
N VAL A 148 -19.41 -4.51 12.02
CA VAL A 148 -19.92 -3.14 12.05
C VAL A 148 -18.93 -2.29 12.86
N LEU A 149 -18.51 -1.16 12.32
CA LEU A 149 -17.74 -0.13 13.03
C LEU A 149 -18.66 1.06 13.32
N SER A 150 -18.43 1.76 14.44
CA SER A 150 -19.13 3.01 14.74
C SER A 150 -18.87 4.08 13.67
N ALA A 151 -19.83 4.99 13.49
CA ALA A 151 -19.69 6.10 12.55
C ALA A 151 -18.75 7.21 13.05
N GLU A 152 -18.33 7.13 14.32
CA GLU A 152 -17.21 7.86 14.88
C GLU A 152 -15.91 7.36 14.24
N VAL A 153 -15.49 8.02 13.15
CA VAL A 153 -14.35 7.59 12.32
C VAL A 153 -13.08 7.52 13.17
N VAL A 154 -12.69 6.30 13.52
CA VAL A 154 -11.36 6.00 14.07
C VAL A 154 -10.33 6.22 12.97
N ASP A 155 -9.27 6.96 13.29
CA ASP A 155 -8.12 7.16 12.42
C ASP A 155 -7.64 5.80 11.83
N PRO A 156 -7.49 5.65 10.50
CA PRO A 156 -7.11 4.37 9.90
C PRO A 156 -5.80 3.78 10.43
N GLN A 157 -4.82 4.61 10.81
CA GLN A 157 -3.53 4.18 11.37
C GLN A 157 -3.70 3.66 12.81
N ILE A 158 -4.54 4.34 13.62
CA ILE A 158 -4.94 3.85 14.95
C ILE A 158 -5.72 2.54 14.82
N LEU A 159 -6.66 2.45 13.87
CA LEU A 159 -7.45 1.26 13.63
C LEU A 159 -6.58 0.08 13.17
N CYS A 160 -5.58 0.30 12.32
CA CYS A 160 -4.59 -0.73 11.97
C CYS A 160 -3.80 -1.23 13.19
N THR A 161 -3.47 -0.34 14.15
CA THR A 161 -2.80 -0.73 15.40
C THR A 161 -3.72 -1.56 16.30
N GLN A 162 -4.99 -1.17 16.43
CA GLN A 162 -5.99 -1.86 17.26
C GLN A 162 -6.51 -3.18 16.65
N LYS A 163 -6.45 -3.30 15.32
CA LYS A 163 -6.95 -4.43 14.52
C LYS A 163 -5.83 -4.95 13.60
N ASN A 164 -4.68 -5.22 14.20
CA ASN A 164 -3.43 -5.63 13.56
C ASN A 164 -3.53 -7.00 12.82
N ALA A 165 -2.43 -7.51 12.26
CA ALA A 165 -2.43 -8.76 11.49
C ALA A 165 -2.75 -10.02 12.33
N THR A 166 -2.56 -9.98 13.65
CA THR A 166 -2.82 -11.09 14.58
C THR A 166 -4.21 -11.06 15.22
N THR A 167 -4.87 -9.90 15.28
CA THR A 167 -6.22 -9.75 15.83
C THR A 167 -7.22 -10.49 14.94
N ASP A 168 -8.03 -11.37 15.54
CA ASP A 168 -9.07 -12.13 14.84
C ASP A 168 -10.12 -11.21 14.16
N GLY A 169 -10.93 -11.76 13.26
CA GLY A 169 -11.98 -11.00 12.56
C GLY A 169 -12.85 -11.85 11.65
N LYS A 170 -13.78 -11.21 10.94
CA LYS A 170 -14.67 -11.90 9.98
C LYS A 170 -14.11 -11.89 8.56
N PHE A 171 -14.03 -10.71 7.96
CA PHE A 171 -13.47 -10.47 6.62
C PHE A 171 -12.19 -9.66 6.73
N GLY A 172 -11.22 -10.24 7.42
CA GLY A 172 -9.93 -9.62 7.73
C GLY A 172 -9.34 -10.17 9.02
N PRO A 173 -8.00 -10.10 9.22
CA PRO A 173 -7.03 -9.55 8.28
C PRO A 173 -6.72 -10.56 7.16
N ILE A 174 -6.73 -10.09 5.92
CA ILE A 174 -6.56 -10.87 4.68
C ILE A 174 -5.52 -10.15 3.82
N GLY A 175 -4.47 -10.84 3.38
CA GLY A 175 -3.39 -10.13 2.66
C GLY A 175 -2.21 -10.99 2.27
N LEU A 176 -1.05 -10.34 2.22
CA LEU A 176 0.26 -10.94 2.01
C LEU A 176 1.12 -10.82 3.27
N LEU A 177 1.87 -11.87 3.59
CA LEU A 177 3.06 -11.77 4.43
C LEU A 177 4.27 -11.70 3.48
N VAL A 178 4.88 -10.53 3.38
CA VAL A 178 6.07 -10.27 2.56
C VAL A 178 7.31 -10.20 3.44
N LEU A 179 8.49 -10.48 2.87
CA LEU A 179 9.77 -10.52 3.61
C LEU A 179 9.65 -11.41 4.87
N ALA A 180 9.01 -12.58 4.72
CA ALA A 180 8.69 -13.47 5.83
C ALA A 180 9.79 -14.52 6.03
N SER A 181 10.13 -14.82 7.28
CA SER A 181 11.01 -15.93 7.63
C SER A 181 10.25 -17.26 7.57
N LYS A 182 10.98 -18.37 7.43
CA LYS A 182 10.40 -19.73 7.30
C LYS A 182 9.57 -20.18 8.52
N ASP A 183 9.90 -19.65 9.69
CA ASP A 183 9.23 -19.84 10.98
C ASP A 183 8.21 -18.73 11.30
N LEU A 184 8.05 -17.76 10.39
CA LEU A 184 7.19 -16.57 10.51
C LEU A 184 7.51 -15.62 11.68
N THR A 185 8.64 -15.78 12.38
CA THR A 185 9.06 -14.88 13.48
C THR A 185 9.39 -13.47 12.99
N GLU A 186 9.79 -13.32 11.72
CA GLU A 186 9.87 -12.04 11.02
C GLU A 186 8.95 -12.05 9.81
N HIS A 187 8.19 -10.97 9.60
CA HIS A 187 7.39 -10.75 8.39
C HIS A 187 6.88 -9.30 8.33
N THR A 188 6.30 -8.91 7.19
CA THR A 188 5.42 -7.73 7.10
C THR A 188 4.09 -8.12 6.50
N ALA A 189 3.02 -7.87 7.26
CA ALA A 189 1.66 -8.14 6.84
C ALA A 189 1.07 -6.92 6.12
N VAL A 190 0.90 -7.03 4.80
CA VAL A 190 0.15 -6.06 3.99
C VAL A 190 -1.24 -6.63 3.79
N PHE A 191 -2.25 -6.05 4.46
CA PHE A 191 -3.56 -6.68 4.59
C PHE A 191 -4.73 -5.71 4.51
N PHE A 192 -5.91 -6.30 4.27
CA PHE A 192 -7.20 -5.63 4.24
C PHE A 192 -8.14 -6.15 5.33
N ARG A 193 -9.05 -5.28 5.78
CA ARG A 193 -10.27 -5.63 6.53
C ARG A 193 -11.49 -4.98 5.89
N VAL A 194 -12.63 -5.67 5.90
CA VAL A 194 -13.91 -5.12 5.41
C VAL A 194 -14.87 -4.91 6.57
N PHE A 195 -15.36 -3.68 6.70
CA PHE A 195 -16.30 -3.24 7.72
C PHE A 195 -17.61 -2.74 7.10
N ILE A 196 -18.67 -2.69 7.90
CA ILE A 196 -19.91 -1.94 7.61
C ILE A 196 -19.89 -0.66 8.45
N ILE A 197 -20.06 0.49 7.81
CA ILE A 197 -20.17 1.81 8.46
C ILE A 197 -21.33 2.56 7.82
N ALA A 198 -22.31 2.99 8.63
CA ALA A 198 -23.52 3.68 8.17
C ALA A 198 -24.20 3.01 6.96
N ASN A 199 -24.42 1.68 7.04
CA ASN A 199 -24.95 0.81 5.97
C ASN A 199 -24.12 0.73 4.67
N SER A 200 -22.95 1.36 4.60
CA SER A 200 -21.99 1.24 3.50
C SER A 200 -20.86 0.26 3.85
N PHE A 201 -20.24 -0.37 2.84
CA PHE A 201 -19.01 -1.13 3.05
C PHE A 201 -17.79 -0.21 2.99
N ARG A 202 -16.88 -0.36 3.94
CA ARG A 202 -15.57 0.32 3.97
C ARG A 202 -14.45 -0.73 4.02
N VAL A 203 -13.37 -0.48 3.29
CA VAL A 203 -12.19 -1.35 3.25
C VAL A 203 -11.02 -0.60 3.89
N LEU A 204 -10.52 -1.13 5.00
CA LEU A 204 -9.27 -0.69 5.61
C LEU A 204 -8.10 -1.42 4.93
N MET A 205 -7.02 -0.70 4.65
CA MET A 205 -5.73 -1.26 4.22
C MET A 205 -4.68 -0.94 5.29
N CYS A 206 -3.87 -1.93 5.66
CA CYS A 206 -2.81 -1.81 6.65
C CYS A 206 -1.50 -2.40 6.11
N ALA A 207 -0.37 -1.83 6.53
CA ALA A 207 0.94 -2.46 6.43
C ALA A 207 1.56 -2.52 7.84
N ASP A 208 1.74 -3.74 8.33
CA ASP A 208 2.06 -4.06 9.72
C ASP A 208 3.39 -4.86 9.75
N PRO A 209 4.54 -4.19 9.89
CA PRO A 209 5.85 -4.83 9.87
C PRO A 209 6.27 -5.29 11.26
N SER A 210 6.64 -6.56 11.42
CA SER A 210 7.04 -7.09 12.73
C SER A 210 8.35 -6.50 13.26
N ARG A 211 9.18 -5.91 12.37
CA ARG A 211 10.40 -5.15 12.69
C ARG A 211 10.60 -3.96 11.75
N PHE A 212 10.97 -2.82 12.34
CA PHE A 212 11.30 -1.56 11.66
C PHE A 212 12.81 -1.42 11.36
N TYR A 213 13.26 -0.21 11.00
CA TYR A 213 14.53 0.10 10.32
C TYR A 213 14.58 -0.46 8.89
N HIS A 214 15.81 -0.62 8.28
CA HIS A 214 17.04 -1.46 5.82
C HIS A 214 16.30 -1.60 4.36
N SER A 215 15.57 -2.67 4.03
CA SER A 215 14.73 -2.85 2.82
C SER A 215 13.49 -1.93 2.76
N ILE A 216 12.76 -1.97 1.62
CA ILE A 216 11.52 -1.21 1.34
C ILE A 216 10.40 -2.19 0.92
N VAL A 217 9.14 -1.88 1.26
CA VAL A 217 7.93 -2.47 0.67
C VAL A 217 7.02 -1.32 0.22
N GLU A 218 6.62 -1.28 -1.05
CA GLU A 218 5.61 -0.34 -1.57
C GLU A 218 4.32 -1.10 -1.89
N SER A 219 3.21 -0.70 -1.26
CA SER A 219 1.93 -1.42 -1.30
C SER A 219 0.85 -0.58 -1.97
N PHE A 220 0.18 -1.13 -2.99
CA PHE A 220 -0.84 -0.44 -3.79
C PHE A 220 -2.21 -1.13 -3.65
N GLY A 221 -3.11 -0.54 -2.88
CA GLY A 221 -4.49 -0.99 -2.69
C GLY A 221 -5.45 -0.33 -3.67
N GLY A 222 -6.52 -1.05 -4.04
CA GLY A 222 -7.59 -0.52 -4.88
C GLY A 222 -7.11 0.05 -6.22
N GLU A 223 -6.26 -0.68 -6.94
CA GLU A 223 -5.67 -0.25 -8.23
C GLU A 223 -4.91 1.10 -8.16
N GLY A 224 -4.41 1.47 -6.97
CA GLY A 224 -3.62 2.69 -6.76
C GLY A 224 -4.33 3.82 -6.02
N LEU A 225 -5.56 3.61 -5.55
CA LEU A 225 -6.31 4.56 -4.71
C LEU A 225 -5.69 4.73 -3.32
N ALA A 226 -5.09 3.67 -2.76
CA ALA A 226 -4.39 3.72 -1.47
C ALA A 226 -2.95 3.23 -1.63
N CYS A 227 -1.97 4.02 -1.19
CA CYS A 227 -0.55 3.65 -1.21
C CYS A 227 0.02 3.63 0.21
N ILE A 228 0.82 2.60 0.53
CA ILE A 228 1.56 2.51 1.80
C ILE A 228 3.00 2.05 1.55
N THR A 229 3.97 2.90 1.90
CA THR A 229 5.41 2.64 1.83
C THR A 229 5.97 2.29 3.22
N SER A 230 6.47 1.08 3.38
CA SER A 230 7.03 0.56 4.63
C SER A 230 8.55 0.34 4.51
N ARG A 231 9.25 0.41 5.66
CA ARG A 231 10.67 0.04 5.79
C ARG A 231 10.77 -1.15 6.75
N VAL A 232 11.40 -2.21 6.27
CA VAL A 232 11.35 -3.56 6.87
C VAL A 232 12.71 -4.25 6.69
N TYR A 233 13.48 -4.41 7.76
CA TYR A 233 14.82 -5.00 7.68
C TYR A 233 14.81 -6.33 8.45
N PRO A 234 14.43 -7.45 7.80
CA PRO A 234 14.54 -8.76 8.43
C PRO A 234 16.01 -9.15 8.63
N VAL A 235 16.26 -9.92 9.67
CA VAL A 235 17.56 -10.58 9.96
C VAL A 235 17.58 -11.99 9.38
N LEU A 236 16.44 -12.68 9.40
CA LEU A 236 16.25 -14.06 8.94
C LEU A 236 15.75 -14.11 7.50
N ALA A 237 14.75 -13.28 7.16
CA ALA A 237 14.09 -13.28 5.84
C ALA A 237 14.89 -12.53 4.76
N VAL A 238 16.16 -12.89 4.58
CA VAL A 238 17.11 -12.21 3.68
C VAL A 238 17.46 -13.08 2.49
N GLY A 239 17.46 -12.48 1.28
CA GLY A 239 17.85 -13.18 0.05
C GLY A 239 16.94 -14.37 -0.26
N GLU A 240 17.51 -15.57 -0.27
CA GLU A 240 16.80 -16.84 -0.52
C GLU A 240 16.05 -17.37 0.72
N GLN A 241 16.33 -16.83 1.92
CA GLN A 241 15.59 -17.16 3.15
C GLN A 241 14.32 -16.30 3.33
N ALA A 242 14.05 -15.39 2.39
CA ALA A 242 12.79 -14.66 2.32
C ALA A 242 11.70 -15.52 1.68
N HIS A 243 10.56 -15.60 2.33
CA HIS A 243 9.34 -16.25 1.84
C HIS A 243 8.22 -15.22 1.58
N LEU A 244 7.21 -15.66 0.83
CA LEU A 244 6.00 -14.92 0.51
C LEU A 244 4.79 -15.81 0.78
N TYR A 245 3.81 -15.32 1.55
CA TYR A 245 2.56 -16.03 1.83
C TYR A 245 1.35 -15.16 1.52
N ALA A 246 0.27 -15.75 0.98
CA ALA A 246 -1.06 -15.15 1.01
C ALA A 246 -1.83 -15.72 2.21
N PHE A 247 -2.34 -14.86 3.09
CA PHE A 247 -2.92 -15.26 4.38
C PHE A 247 -4.33 -14.72 4.61
N ASN A 248 -5.08 -15.41 5.46
CA ASN A 248 -6.39 -15.02 5.95
C ASN A 248 -6.54 -15.50 7.39
N ASN A 249 -6.35 -14.59 8.35
CA ASN A 249 -6.62 -14.85 9.76
C ASN A 249 -8.09 -14.56 10.12
N GLY A 250 -8.87 -14.03 9.17
CA GLY A 250 -10.33 -13.94 9.29
C GLY A 250 -10.99 -15.31 9.38
N THR A 251 -12.15 -15.37 10.02
CA THR A 251 -12.96 -16.59 10.18
C THR A 251 -13.66 -17.01 8.89
N GLN A 252 -13.96 -16.08 7.98
CA GLN A 252 -14.64 -16.40 6.72
C GLN A 252 -13.66 -16.90 5.65
N SER A 253 -14.06 -17.93 4.91
CA SER A 253 -13.31 -18.39 3.72
C SER A 253 -13.58 -17.48 2.53
N LEU A 254 -12.57 -17.33 1.65
CA LEU A 254 -12.65 -16.51 0.44
C LEU A 254 -11.93 -17.19 -0.74
N SER A 255 -11.92 -16.52 -1.88
CA SER A 255 -11.15 -16.97 -3.06
C SER A 255 -10.12 -15.93 -3.49
N ILE A 256 -8.88 -16.37 -3.73
CA ILE A 256 -7.92 -15.62 -4.52
C ILE A 256 -8.34 -15.83 -5.98
N SER A 257 -8.99 -14.82 -6.59
CA SER A 257 -9.48 -14.93 -7.96
C SER A 257 -8.32 -14.92 -8.97
N SER A 258 -7.26 -14.16 -8.66
CA SER A 258 -6.00 -14.13 -9.40
C SER A 258 -4.84 -13.82 -8.44
N LEU A 259 -3.70 -14.46 -8.66
CA LEU A 259 -2.40 -14.04 -8.12
C LEU A 259 -1.36 -14.14 -9.23
N SER A 260 -0.57 -13.09 -9.42
CA SER A 260 0.66 -13.07 -10.21
C SER A 260 1.80 -12.63 -9.31
N ALA A 261 2.88 -13.39 -9.24
CA ALA A 261 4.11 -12.99 -8.57
C ALA A 261 5.29 -13.14 -9.54
N TRP A 262 6.17 -12.16 -9.60
CA TRP A 262 7.36 -12.16 -10.44
C TRP A 262 8.61 -11.95 -9.60
N SER A 263 9.65 -12.71 -9.89
CA SER A 263 11.00 -12.37 -9.42
C SER A 263 11.50 -11.16 -10.21
N MET A 264 12.03 -10.14 -9.54
CA MET A 264 12.54 -8.93 -10.18
C MET A 264 14.06 -9.00 -10.31
N LYS A 265 14.60 -8.66 -11.48
CA LYS A 265 16.05 -8.47 -11.65
C LYS A 265 16.49 -7.15 -11.03
N LYS A 266 17.75 -7.06 -10.59
CA LYS A 266 18.32 -5.80 -10.08
C LYS A 266 18.32 -4.75 -11.20
N ALA A 267 17.88 -3.54 -10.90
CA ALA A 267 18.06 -2.40 -11.79
C ALA A 267 19.54 -1.99 -11.82
N GLN A 268 20.03 -1.58 -12.99
CA GLN A 268 21.24 -0.76 -13.06
C GLN A 268 20.83 0.68 -12.79
N ILE A 269 21.35 1.24 -11.70
CA ILE A 269 21.25 2.67 -11.38
C ILE A 269 22.64 3.23 -11.65
N VAL A 270 22.71 4.20 -12.56
CA VAL A 270 23.91 4.89 -13.05
C VAL A 270 23.79 6.38 -12.80
#